data_AF-A0A7K9HQQ6-F1
#
_entry.id   AF-A0A7K9HQQ6-F1
#
_cell.length_a   1.000
_cell.length_b   1.000
_cell.length_c   1.000
_cell.angle_alpha   90.00
_cell.angle_beta   90.00
_cell.angle_gamma   90.00
#
_symmetry.space_group_name_H-M   'P 1'
#
loop_
_entity.id
_entity.type
_entity.pdbx_description
1 polymer ?
#
loop_
_entity_poly.entity_id
_entity_poly.type
_entity_poly.pdbx_seq_one_letter_code
_entity_poly.pdbx_strand_id
1 'polypeptide(L)'
;KDVLELLEKRVKSRFSHRQIYLLNSFDFRQYVKIFKEQLSLPARFPDEAFAQKWNNNVQHLSEDKTVHNVLQNLFDYAKDLRSLYLVLMLAVCNVTVHHPLLTAADLQGASKQCRTDSKANIVHGLSVLEICLVIAMKHLNDVYEGEPFNFQMVYNEFQKFIQRKAHIMHNFEKPVVMKAFEHLLQLELVKPLEKPSVRAQREYLLMKLLLDSNQIMDALQVYPNCPTDVKQWAASSLSWL
;
A
#
# COMPACT_ATOMS: atom_id res chain seq x y z
N LYS A 1 26.24 5.75 4.77
CA LYS A 1 27.64 5.28 4.87
C LYS A 1 28.08 4.91 3.48
N ASP A 2 29.14 5.54 3.00
CA ASP A 2 29.77 5.18 1.72
C ASP A 2 30.30 3.74 1.84
N VAL A 3 30.12 2.91 0.81
CA VAL A 3 30.58 1.51 0.80
C VAL A 3 32.08 1.42 1.13
N LEU A 4 32.87 2.43 0.76
CA LEU A 4 34.29 2.49 1.08
C LEU A 4 34.59 2.65 2.59
N GLU A 5 33.66 3.17 3.38
CA GLU A 5 33.80 3.32 4.83
C GLU A 5 33.51 2.01 5.58
N LEU A 6 32.88 1.05 4.91
CA LEU A 6 32.67 -0.29 5.43
C LEU A 6 33.91 -1.18 5.28
N LEU A 7 34.88 -0.76 4.45
CA LEU A 7 36.12 -1.48 4.26
C LEU A 7 37.05 -1.29 5.47
N GLU A 8 37.59 -2.40 5.98
CA GLU A 8 38.68 -2.36 6.96
C GLU A 8 39.86 -1.54 6.43
N LYS A 9 40.55 -0.80 7.30
CA LYS A 9 41.63 0.12 6.92
C LYS A 9 42.67 -0.49 5.97
N ARG A 10 43.09 -1.74 6.22
CA ARG A 10 44.09 -2.45 5.40
C ARG A 10 43.59 -2.82 4.00
N VAL A 11 42.29 -3.06 3.87
CA VAL A 11 41.60 -3.33 2.60
C VAL A 11 41.39 -2.03 1.84
N LYS A 12 40.86 -1.01 2.51
CA LYS A 12 40.65 0.32 1.93
C LYS A 12 41.94 0.90 1.35
N SER A 13 43.07 0.74 2.06
CA SER A 13 44.39 1.23 1.60
C SER A 13 44.91 0.53 0.35
N ARG A 14 44.53 -0.73 0.10
CA ARG A 14 44.98 -1.51 -1.07
C ARG A 14 43.96 -1.54 -2.20
N PHE A 15 42.74 -1.07 -1.95
CA PHE A 15 41.68 -1.00 -2.93
C PHE A 15 42.00 0.09 -3.97
N SER A 16 41.89 -0.26 -5.25
CA SER A 16 41.99 0.73 -6.32
C SER A 16 40.78 1.66 -6.24
N HIS A 17 40.99 2.93 -5.91
CA HIS A 17 39.92 3.93 -5.75
C HIS A 17 39.25 4.36 -7.08
N ARG A 18 39.39 3.59 -8.15
CA ARG A 18 38.70 3.83 -9.42
C ARG A 18 37.25 3.36 -9.31
N GLN A 19 36.32 4.30 -9.22
CA GLN A 19 34.90 4.02 -9.10
C GLN A 19 34.16 4.45 -10.37
N ILE A 20 33.27 3.59 -10.85
CA ILE A 20 32.35 3.90 -11.94
C ILE A 20 30.96 4.01 -11.33
N TYR A 21 30.37 5.20 -11.39
CA TYR A 21 29.05 5.48 -10.88
C TYR A 21 28.02 5.32 -12.00
N LEU A 22 27.16 4.30 -11.88
CA LEU A 22 26.03 4.09 -12.78
C LEU A 22 24.78 4.73 -12.18
N LEU A 23 24.76 6.06 -12.14
CA LEU A 23 23.62 6.82 -11.64
C LEU A 23 22.61 7.06 -12.76
N ASN A 24 21.33 7.08 -12.40
CA ASN A 24 20.26 7.43 -13.32
C ASN A 24 20.27 8.95 -13.54
N SER A 25 20.93 9.40 -14.60
CA SER A 25 21.07 10.81 -14.96
C SER A 25 20.08 11.27 -16.04
N PHE A 26 18.97 10.54 -16.21
CA PHE A 26 17.99 10.85 -17.25
C PHE A 26 16.86 11.76 -16.78
N ASP A 27 16.37 12.60 -17.69
CA ASP A 27 15.20 13.44 -17.48
C ASP A 27 13.89 12.73 -17.88
N PHE A 28 12.75 13.37 -17.64
CA PHE A 28 11.46 12.78 -17.96
C PHE A 28 11.28 12.54 -19.47
N ARG A 29 11.84 13.42 -20.32
CA ARG A 29 11.78 13.26 -21.78
C ARG A 29 12.51 12.00 -22.23
N GLN A 30 13.69 11.74 -21.67
CA GLN A 30 14.44 10.52 -21.88
C GLN A 30 13.71 9.30 -21.31
N TYR A 31 13.02 9.44 -20.18
CA TYR A 31 12.19 8.36 -19.62
C TYR A 31 11.04 7.95 -20.56
N VAL A 32 10.33 8.91 -21.17
CA VAL A 32 9.30 8.63 -22.19
C VAL A 32 9.92 7.97 -23.43
N LYS A 33 11.13 8.39 -23.84
CA LYS A 33 11.86 7.74 -24.93
C LYS A 33 12.19 6.28 -24.60
N ILE A 34 12.64 6.00 -23.37
CA ILE A 34 12.91 4.63 -22.91
C ILE A 34 11.62 3.81 -22.92
N PHE A 35 10.50 4.33 -22.41
CA PHE A 35 9.19 3.68 -22.50
C PHE A 35 8.86 3.24 -23.93
N LYS A 36 9.02 4.15 -24.90
CA LYS A 36 8.77 3.87 -26.32
C LYS A 36 9.70 2.79 -26.86
N GLU A 37 11.01 2.93 -26.63
CA GLU A 37 12.02 1.99 -27.13
C GLU A 37 11.81 0.57 -26.60
N GLN A 38 11.38 0.43 -25.34
CA GLN A 38 11.21 -0.87 -24.69
C GLN A 38 9.94 -1.60 -25.12
N LEU A 39 8.90 -0.87 -25.51
CA LEU A 39 7.69 -1.46 -26.08
C LEU A 39 7.75 -1.65 -27.60
N SER A 40 8.69 -1.01 -28.31
CA SER A 40 8.76 -1.10 -29.77
C SER A 40 9.35 -2.44 -30.25
N LEU A 41 8.76 -3.02 -31.29
CA LEU A 41 9.29 -4.19 -31.98
C LEU A 41 10.51 -3.80 -32.84
N PRO A 42 11.54 -4.66 -32.91
CA PRO A 42 12.76 -4.39 -33.66
C PRO A 42 12.52 -4.43 -35.18
N ALA A 43 13.38 -3.74 -35.95
CA ALA A 43 13.27 -3.67 -37.41
C ALA A 43 13.36 -5.04 -38.12
N ARG A 44 14.00 -6.02 -37.50
CA ARG A 44 14.13 -7.41 -38.02
C ARG A 44 12.97 -8.33 -37.65
N PHE A 45 11.82 -7.77 -37.27
CA PHE A 45 10.64 -8.57 -36.91
C PHE A 45 10.03 -9.23 -38.16
N PRO A 46 9.66 -10.52 -38.13
CA PRO A 46 9.25 -11.26 -39.34
C PRO A 46 8.02 -10.68 -40.07
N ASP A 47 7.02 -10.19 -39.33
CA ASP A 47 5.82 -9.56 -39.89
C ASP A 47 5.94 -8.03 -39.82
N GLU A 48 6.43 -7.44 -40.90
CA GLU A 48 6.69 -6.00 -40.97
C GLU A 48 5.40 -5.17 -40.83
N ALA A 49 4.29 -5.61 -41.42
CA ALA A 49 3.02 -4.89 -41.35
C ALA A 49 2.49 -4.85 -39.90
N PHE A 50 2.58 -5.97 -39.17
CA PHE A 50 2.25 -6.01 -37.76
C PHE A 50 3.20 -5.14 -36.93
N ALA A 51 4.52 -5.23 -37.17
CA ALA A 51 5.51 -4.44 -36.45
C ALA A 51 5.29 -2.92 -36.62
N GLN A 52 4.99 -2.48 -37.84
CA GLN A 52 4.65 -1.08 -38.12
C GLN A 52 3.37 -0.67 -37.39
N LYS A 53 2.31 -1.49 -37.44
CA LYS A 53 1.05 -1.22 -36.73
C LYS A 53 1.26 -1.12 -35.22
N TRP A 54 2.03 -2.03 -34.62
CA TRP A 54 2.36 -2.02 -33.20
C TRP A 54 3.19 -0.80 -32.82
N ASN A 55 4.27 -0.51 -33.55
CA ASN A 55 5.15 0.62 -33.25
C ASN A 55 4.44 1.97 -33.40
N ASN A 56 3.52 2.10 -34.37
CA ASN A 56 2.66 3.28 -34.50
C ASN A 56 1.72 3.43 -33.30
N ASN A 57 1.13 2.33 -32.81
CA ASN A 57 0.32 2.34 -31.59
C ASN A 57 1.14 2.79 -30.37
N VAL A 58 2.36 2.26 -30.20
CA VAL A 58 3.27 2.68 -29.11
C VAL A 58 3.64 4.17 -29.23
N GLN A 59 3.85 4.69 -30.44
CA GLN A 59 4.07 6.12 -30.65
C GLN A 59 2.88 6.95 -30.18
N HIS A 60 1.65 6.58 -30.58
CA HIS A 60 0.44 7.28 -30.13
C HIS A 60 0.26 7.22 -28.61
N LEU A 61 0.53 6.07 -27.98
CA LEU A 61 0.51 5.94 -26.52
C LEU A 61 1.55 6.83 -25.85
N SER A 62 2.73 6.98 -26.46
CA SER A 62 3.77 7.87 -25.93
C SER A 62 3.39 9.35 -25.96
N GLU A 63 2.34 9.72 -26.71
CA GLU A 63 1.81 11.09 -26.82
C GLU A 63 0.52 11.28 -26.01
N ASP A 64 -0.10 10.18 -25.55
CA ASP A 64 -1.35 10.20 -24.80
C ASP A 64 -1.18 10.85 -23.42
N LYS A 65 -2.16 11.68 -23.01
CA LYS A 65 -2.11 12.42 -21.74
C LYS A 65 -2.23 11.52 -20.52
N THR A 66 -3.05 10.48 -20.60
CA THR A 66 -3.24 9.51 -19.51
C THR A 66 -1.96 8.71 -19.31
N VAL A 67 -1.34 8.25 -20.39
CA VAL A 67 -0.05 7.54 -20.34
C VAL A 67 1.06 8.46 -19.80
N HIS A 68 1.14 9.70 -20.27
CA HIS A 68 2.09 10.67 -19.72
C HIS A 68 1.92 10.87 -18.21
N ASN A 69 0.69 10.99 -17.73
CA ASN A 69 0.42 11.12 -16.30
C ASN A 69 0.88 9.86 -15.53
N VAL A 70 0.63 8.65 -16.07
CA VAL A 70 1.14 7.40 -15.47
C VAL A 70 2.66 7.40 -15.40
N LEU A 71 3.35 7.74 -16.51
CA LEU A 71 4.81 7.77 -16.57
C LEU A 71 5.40 8.85 -15.66
N GLN A 72 4.78 10.04 -15.59
CA GLN A 72 5.21 11.13 -14.72
C GLN A 72 5.11 10.72 -13.25
N ASN A 73 4.00 10.12 -12.84
CA ASN A 73 3.82 9.61 -11.48
C ASN A 73 4.87 8.54 -11.12
N LEU A 74 5.20 7.64 -12.06
CA LEU A 74 6.25 6.63 -11.85
C LEU A 74 7.62 7.30 -11.70
N PHE A 75 7.93 8.26 -12.56
CA PHE A 75 9.20 8.99 -12.56
C PHE A 75 9.41 9.83 -11.30
N ASP A 76 8.35 10.48 -10.82
CA ASP A 76 8.37 11.30 -9.60
C ASP A 76 8.49 10.44 -8.33
N TYR A 77 7.92 9.24 -8.36
CA TYR A 77 8.05 8.28 -7.25
C TYR A 77 9.43 7.62 -7.22
N ALA A 78 9.89 7.09 -8.35
CA ALA A 78 11.17 6.42 -8.46
C ALA A 78 11.79 6.63 -9.85
N LYS A 79 12.98 7.24 -9.86
CA LYS A 79 13.78 7.41 -11.08
C LYS A 79 14.55 6.14 -11.42
N ASP A 80 13.87 5.02 -11.53
CA ASP A 80 14.46 3.72 -11.87
C ASP A 80 13.69 3.02 -13.01
N LEU A 81 14.42 2.23 -13.81
CA LEU A 81 13.85 1.55 -14.97
C LEU A 81 13.19 0.21 -14.60
N ARG A 82 13.49 -0.37 -13.44
CA ARG A 82 12.89 -1.63 -13.01
C ARG A 82 11.40 -1.45 -12.71
N SER A 83 11.04 -0.35 -12.06
CA SER A 83 9.65 0.03 -11.81
C SER A 83 8.88 0.26 -13.12
N LEU A 84 9.52 0.89 -14.11
CA LEU A 84 8.96 1.02 -15.46
C LEU A 84 8.69 -0.36 -16.08
N TYR A 85 9.70 -1.25 -16.08
CA TYR A 85 9.58 -2.57 -16.68
C TYR A 85 8.49 -3.41 -16.03
N LEU A 86 8.30 -3.32 -14.71
CA LEU A 86 7.22 -4.02 -14.04
C LEU A 86 5.85 -3.57 -14.56
N VAL A 87 5.62 -2.26 -14.68
CA VAL A 87 4.36 -1.72 -15.20
C VAL A 87 4.15 -2.11 -16.67
N LEU A 88 5.20 -2.03 -17.49
CA LEU A 88 5.15 -2.45 -18.89
C LEU A 88 4.80 -3.93 -19.03
N MET A 89 5.45 -4.79 -18.23
CA MET A 89 5.18 -6.23 -18.24
C MET A 89 3.72 -6.52 -17.86
N LEU A 90 3.21 -5.92 -16.79
CA LEU A 90 1.81 -6.09 -16.38
C LEU A 90 0.82 -5.60 -17.44
N ALA A 91 1.12 -4.48 -18.12
CA ALA A 91 0.28 -3.99 -19.20
C ALA A 91 0.31 -4.93 -20.42
N VAL A 92 1.48 -5.45 -20.81
CA VAL A 92 1.62 -6.41 -21.92
C VAL A 92 0.92 -7.74 -21.60
N CYS A 93 0.88 -8.17 -20.34
CA CYS A 93 0.14 -9.38 -19.94
C CYS A 93 -1.37 -9.33 -20.24
N ASN A 94 -1.96 -8.15 -20.41
CA ASN A 94 -3.36 -7.99 -20.78
C ASN A 94 -3.60 -8.09 -22.30
N VAL A 95 -2.53 -8.11 -23.11
CA VAL A 95 -2.63 -8.27 -24.57
C VAL A 95 -2.98 -9.70 -24.90
N THR A 96 -4.09 -9.89 -25.61
CA THR A 96 -4.61 -11.19 -26.02
C THR A 96 -5.05 -11.15 -27.48
N VAL A 97 -5.49 -12.29 -28.03
CA VAL A 97 -6.04 -12.35 -29.39
C VAL A 97 -7.27 -11.43 -29.55
N HIS A 98 -8.07 -11.26 -28.50
CA HIS A 98 -9.23 -10.37 -28.49
C HIS A 98 -8.88 -8.90 -28.13
N HIS A 99 -7.67 -8.68 -27.60
CA HIS A 99 -7.14 -7.37 -27.23
C HIS A 99 -5.69 -7.23 -27.75
N PRO A 100 -5.49 -7.09 -29.07
CA PRO A 100 -4.18 -7.31 -29.70
C PRO A 100 -3.22 -6.11 -29.61
N LEU A 101 -3.71 -4.95 -29.18
CA LEU A 101 -2.91 -3.72 -29.04
C LEU A 101 -3.03 -3.18 -27.63
N LEU A 102 -1.92 -2.67 -27.11
CA LEU A 102 -1.89 -1.99 -25.82
C LEU A 102 -2.74 -0.72 -25.86
N THR A 103 -3.42 -0.42 -24.76
CA THR A 103 -4.20 0.81 -24.58
C THR A 103 -3.71 1.60 -23.37
N ALA A 104 -4.13 2.87 -23.27
CA ALA A 104 -3.86 3.69 -22.09
C ALA A 104 -4.46 3.09 -20.81
N ALA A 105 -5.61 2.41 -20.92
CA ALA A 105 -6.26 1.75 -19.80
C ALA A 105 -5.43 0.59 -19.22
N ASP A 106 -4.72 -0.15 -20.07
CA ASP A 106 -3.84 -1.25 -19.62
C ASP A 106 -2.68 -0.72 -18.77
N LEU A 107 -2.05 0.37 -19.22
CA LEU A 107 -0.96 1.03 -18.49
C LEU A 107 -1.44 1.65 -17.18
N GLN A 108 -2.62 2.28 -17.20
CA GLN A 108 -3.24 2.84 -16.01
C GLN A 108 -3.59 1.74 -14.98
N GLY A 109 -4.17 0.63 -15.45
CA GLY A 109 -4.49 -0.52 -14.61
C GLY A 109 -3.25 -1.16 -14.00
N ALA A 110 -2.22 -1.40 -14.82
CA ALA A 110 -0.94 -1.93 -14.36
C ALA A 110 -0.27 -1.01 -13.31
N SER A 111 -0.25 0.30 -13.55
CA SER A 111 0.28 1.28 -12.60
C SER A 111 -0.50 1.27 -11.28
N LYS A 112 -1.83 1.18 -11.32
CA LYS A 112 -2.67 1.08 -10.13
C LYS A 112 -2.38 -0.20 -9.34
N GLN A 113 -2.21 -1.33 -10.02
CA GLN A 113 -1.87 -2.60 -9.38
C GLN A 113 -0.52 -2.52 -8.63
N CYS A 114 0.51 -1.92 -9.24
CA CYS A 114 1.81 -1.72 -8.60
C CYS A 114 1.75 -0.78 -7.37
N ARG A 115 0.77 0.11 -7.30
CA ARG A 115 0.65 1.16 -6.28
C ARG A 115 -0.41 0.89 -5.22
N THR A 116 -0.99 -0.31 -5.21
CA THR A 116 -2.07 -0.61 -4.26
C THR A 116 -1.52 -0.66 -2.83
N ASP A 117 -2.18 0.02 -1.90
CA ASP A 117 -1.85 -0.03 -0.48
C ASP A 117 -2.21 -1.42 0.09
N SER A 118 -1.18 -2.19 0.43
CA SER A 118 -1.33 -3.54 0.97
C SER A 118 -2.05 -3.55 2.32
N LYS A 119 -1.86 -2.53 3.17
CA LYS A 119 -2.55 -2.45 4.47
C LYS A 119 -4.02 -2.14 4.28
N ALA A 120 -4.36 -1.21 3.38
CA ALA A 120 -5.76 -0.92 3.06
C ALA A 120 -6.50 -2.18 2.54
N ASN A 121 -5.83 -3.00 1.72
CA ASN A 121 -6.37 -4.28 1.25
C ASN A 121 -6.60 -5.28 2.40
N ILE A 122 -5.68 -5.35 3.37
CA ILE A 122 -5.87 -6.22 4.55
C ILE A 122 -7.08 -5.74 5.36
N VAL A 123 -7.22 -4.43 5.57
CA VAL A 123 -8.36 -3.85 6.31
C VAL A 123 -9.69 -4.18 5.64
N HIS A 124 -9.74 -4.20 4.30
CA HIS A 124 -10.93 -4.59 3.55
C HIS A 124 -11.37 -6.05 3.82
N GLY A 125 -10.44 -6.93 4.21
CA GLY A 125 -10.72 -8.34 4.52
C GLY A 125 -11.10 -8.62 5.98
N LEU A 126 -11.07 -7.61 6.86
CA LEU A 126 -11.40 -7.78 8.28
C LEU A 126 -12.90 -8.02 8.49
N SER A 127 -13.25 -8.69 9.58
CA SER A 127 -14.64 -8.76 10.04
C SER A 127 -15.14 -7.42 10.59
N VAL A 128 -16.45 -7.25 10.68
CA VAL A 128 -17.07 -6.05 11.26
C VAL A 128 -16.62 -5.83 12.71
N LEU A 129 -16.44 -6.90 13.50
CA LEU A 129 -15.95 -6.80 14.88
C LEU A 129 -14.53 -6.23 14.92
N GLU A 130 -13.64 -6.73 14.06
CA GLU A 130 -12.26 -6.27 13.98
C GLU A 130 -12.16 -4.82 13.52
N ILE A 131 -13.00 -4.42 12.56
CA ILE A 131 -13.13 -3.03 12.16
C ILE A 131 -13.57 -2.15 13.32
N CYS A 132 -14.55 -2.58 14.11
CA CYS A 132 -14.97 -1.84 15.30
C CYS A 132 -13.82 -1.68 16.30
N LEU A 133 -12.96 -2.69 16.47
CA LEU A 133 -11.77 -2.59 17.32
C LEU A 133 -10.73 -1.63 16.72
N VAL A 134 -10.50 -1.65 15.40
CA VAL A 134 -9.61 -0.68 14.73
C VAL A 134 -10.13 0.75 14.90
N ILE A 135 -11.45 0.98 14.81
CA ILE A 135 -12.07 2.29 15.05
C ILE A 135 -11.91 2.70 16.52
N ALA A 136 -12.09 1.79 17.48
CA ALA A 136 -11.82 2.06 18.89
C ALA A 136 -10.36 2.50 19.12
N MET A 137 -9.40 1.81 18.50
CA MET A 137 -7.98 2.16 18.56
C MET A 137 -7.69 3.51 17.91
N LYS A 138 -8.31 3.82 16.77
CA LYS A 138 -8.24 5.14 16.13
C LYS A 138 -8.72 6.23 17.08
N HIS A 139 -9.87 6.05 17.72
CA HIS A 139 -10.38 7.03 18.68
C HIS A 139 -9.45 7.20 19.89
N LEU A 140 -8.88 6.12 20.41
CA LEU A 140 -7.88 6.22 21.49
C LEU A 140 -6.65 7.01 21.03
N ASN A 141 -6.14 6.77 19.82
CA ASN A 141 -5.05 7.56 19.27
C ASN A 141 -5.42 9.04 19.10
N ASP A 142 -6.65 9.34 18.66
CA ASP A 142 -7.12 10.71 18.48
C ASP A 142 -7.28 11.44 19.83
N VAL A 143 -7.80 10.77 20.86
CA VAL A 143 -8.01 11.32 22.22
C VAL A 143 -6.69 11.52 22.96
N TYR A 144 -5.82 10.52 22.91
CA TYR A 144 -4.59 10.47 23.69
C TYR A 144 -3.36 10.81 22.85
N GLU A 145 -3.53 11.54 21.74
CA GLU A 145 -2.43 12.07 20.90
C GLU A 145 -1.38 11.01 20.48
N GLY A 146 -1.84 9.80 20.18
CA GLY A 146 -1.00 8.68 19.73
C GLY A 146 -0.25 7.92 20.83
N GLU A 147 -0.57 8.16 22.10
CA GLU A 147 -0.11 7.34 23.23
C GLU A 147 -0.59 5.88 23.08
N PRO A 148 0.21 4.90 23.55
CA PRO A 148 -0.13 3.50 23.42
C PRO A 148 -1.32 3.09 24.28
N PHE A 149 -2.02 2.05 23.84
CA PHE A 149 -3.20 1.52 24.52
C PHE A 149 -3.04 0.03 24.80
N ASN A 150 -3.79 -0.50 25.77
CA ASN A 150 -3.90 -1.93 26.01
C ASN A 150 -5.29 -2.46 25.60
N PHE A 151 -5.48 -3.77 25.65
CA PHE A 151 -6.75 -4.40 25.25
C PHE A 151 -7.93 -3.90 26.10
N GLN A 152 -7.72 -3.65 27.40
CA GLN A 152 -8.81 -3.20 28.28
C GLN A 152 -9.32 -1.82 27.89
N MET A 153 -8.43 -0.90 27.47
CA MET A 153 -8.82 0.42 26.97
C MET A 153 -9.65 0.31 25.68
N VAL A 154 -9.18 -0.52 24.73
CA VAL A 154 -9.88 -0.77 23.45
C VAL A 154 -11.26 -1.41 23.71
N TYR A 155 -11.31 -2.42 24.58
CA TYR A 155 -12.56 -3.09 24.94
C TYR A 155 -13.55 -2.13 25.59
N ASN A 156 -13.08 -1.25 26.50
CA ASN A 156 -13.94 -0.25 27.13
C ASN A 156 -14.51 0.74 26.09
N GLU A 157 -13.69 1.20 25.14
CA GLU A 157 -14.14 2.11 24.08
C GLU A 157 -15.13 1.44 23.12
N PHE A 158 -14.89 0.17 22.77
CA PHE A 158 -15.84 -0.65 22.02
C PHE A 158 -17.17 -0.84 22.78
N GLN A 159 -17.11 -1.09 24.09
CA GLN A 159 -18.31 -1.25 24.91
C GLN A 159 -19.16 0.03 24.96
N LYS A 160 -18.55 1.23 24.99
CA LYS A 160 -19.29 2.51 24.89
C LYS A 160 -20.11 2.60 23.61
N PHE A 161 -19.58 2.09 22.49
CA PHE A 161 -20.30 2.05 21.22
C PHE A 161 -21.49 1.08 21.27
N ILE A 162 -21.28 -0.15 21.76
CA ILE A 162 -22.32 -1.19 21.83
C ILE A 162 -23.47 -0.77 22.77
N GLN A 163 -23.15 -0.23 23.95
CA GLN A 163 -24.16 0.19 24.93
C GLN A 163 -25.08 1.29 24.40
N ARG A 164 -24.57 2.18 23.53
CA ARG A 164 -25.36 3.25 22.91
C ARG A 164 -26.22 2.78 21.74
N LYS A 165 -25.85 1.67 21.07
CA LYS A 165 -26.48 1.18 19.83
C LYS A 165 -26.99 -0.27 19.97
N ALA A 166 -27.52 -0.59 21.15
CA ALA A 166 -27.86 -1.93 21.65
C ALA A 166 -28.76 -2.82 20.75
N HIS A 167 -29.34 -2.29 19.66
CA HIS A 167 -30.20 -3.03 18.76
C HIS A 167 -29.50 -3.68 17.55
N ILE A 168 -28.26 -3.30 17.21
CA ILE A 168 -27.70 -3.59 15.87
C ILE A 168 -26.41 -4.43 15.93
N MET A 169 -25.68 -4.41 17.04
CA MET A 169 -24.46 -5.19 17.21
C MET A 169 -24.67 -6.28 18.25
N HIS A 170 -24.37 -7.53 17.87
CA HIS A 170 -24.35 -8.65 18.82
C HIS A 170 -23.44 -8.30 19.99
N ASN A 171 -23.94 -8.42 21.22
CA ASN A 171 -23.11 -8.27 22.40
C ASN A 171 -22.13 -9.46 22.47
N PHE A 172 -20.95 -9.29 21.89
CA PHE A 172 -19.93 -10.32 21.87
C PHE A 172 -19.32 -10.49 23.26
N GLU A 173 -19.17 -11.74 23.68
CA GLU A 173 -18.47 -12.05 24.93
C GLU A 173 -17.00 -11.60 24.85
N LYS A 174 -16.44 -11.14 25.99
CA LYS A 174 -15.04 -10.67 26.08
C LYS A 174 -14.01 -11.63 25.43
N PRO A 175 -14.11 -12.97 25.56
CA PRO A 175 -13.18 -13.89 24.89
C PRO A 175 -13.25 -13.84 23.36
N VAL A 176 -14.43 -13.59 22.77
CA VAL A 176 -14.59 -13.44 21.31
C VAL A 176 -13.93 -12.15 20.85
N VAL A 177 -14.10 -11.06 21.60
CA VAL A 177 -13.45 -9.78 21.32
C VAL A 177 -11.93 -9.87 21.47
N MET A 178 -11.46 -10.60 22.48
CA MET A 178 -10.03 -10.87 22.66
C MET A 178 -9.45 -11.67 21.49
N LYS A 179 -10.17 -12.68 20.98
CA LYS A 179 -9.76 -13.45 19.81
C LYS A 179 -9.64 -12.57 18.55
N ALA A 180 -10.58 -11.65 18.34
CA ALA A 180 -10.51 -10.68 17.25
C ALA A 180 -9.32 -9.73 17.40
N PHE A 181 -9.05 -9.26 18.62
CA PHE A 181 -7.88 -8.45 18.92
C PHE A 181 -6.57 -9.21 18.66
N GLU A 182 -6.47 -10.46 19.09
CA GLU A 182 -5.30 -11.32 18.80
C GLU A 182 -5.09 -11.56 17.31
N HIS A 183 -6.16 -11.67 16.52
CA HIS A 183 -6.04 -11.77 15.07
C HIS A 183 -5.50 -10.48 14.44
N LEU A 184 -5.89 -9.28 14.93
CA LEU A 184 -5.29 -8.01 14.50
C LEU A 184 -3.78 -7.93 14.81
N LEU A 185 -3.33 -8.53 15.90
CA LEU A 185 -1.89 -8.68 16.20
C LEU A 185 -1.22 -9.65 15.22
N GLN A 186 -1.86 -10.77 14.91
CA GLN A 186 -1.34 -11.75 13.96
C GLN A 186 -1.18 -11.17 12.55
N LEU A 187 -2.05 -10.24 12.16
CA LEU A 187 -1.98 -9.50 10.89
C LEU A 187 -0.99 -8.32 10.92
N GLU A 188 -0.30 -8.10 12.04
CA GLU A 188 0.61 -6.96 12.26
C GLU A 188 -0.04 -5.58 12.01
N LEU A 189 -1.36 -5.48 12.20
CA LEU A 189 -2.07 -4.21 12.20
C LEU A 189 -1.93 -3.49 13.54
N VAL A 190 -1.65 -4.26 14.59
CA VAL A 190 -1.38 -3.81 15.96
C VAL A 190 -0.10 -4.49 16.45
N LYS A 191 0.76 -3.74 17.13
CA LYS A 191 2.05 -4.29 17.60
C LYS A 191 2.34 -3.89 19.05
N PRO A 192 2.84 -4.82 19.89
CA PRO A 192 3.29 -4.48 21.24
C PRO A 192 4.54 -3.61 21.19
N LEU A 193 4.62 -2.65 22.12
CA LEU A 193 5.81 -1.80 22.27
C LEU A 193 7.00 -2.60 22.81
N GLU A 194 6.72 -3.56 23.68
CA GLU A 194 7.72 -4.41 24.32
C GLU A 194 7.51 -5.88 23.97
N LYS A 195 8.60 -6.66 23.96
CA LYS A 195 8.45 -8.11 23.80
C LYS A 195 7.66 -8.65 24.99
N PRO A 196 6.63 -9.49 24.78
CA PRO A 196 5.85 -10.04 25.87
C PRO A 196 6.76 -10.83 26.80
N SER A 197 6.87 -10.39 28.06
CA SER A 197 7.54 -11.19 29.08
C SER A 197 6.66 -12.38 29.45
N VAL A 198 7.26 -13.48 29.88
CA VAL A 198 6.54 -14.71 30.29
C VAL A 198 5.52 -14.43 31.41
N ARG A 199 5.67 -13.31 32.14
CA ARG A 199 4.82 -12.92 33.27
C ARG A 199 3.77 -11.85 32.95
N ALA A 200 3.84 -11.22 31.77
CA ALA A 200 2.89 -10.16 31.43
C ALA A 200 1.58 -10.76 30.91
N GLN A 201 0.47 -10.38 31.55
CA GLN A 201 -0.86 -10.74 31.06
C GLN A 201 -1.14 -9.99 29.75
N ARG A 202 -1.58 -10.72 28.72
CA ARG A 202 -1.75 -10.19 27.36
C ARG A 202 -2.67 -8.97 27.28
N GLU A 203 -3.69 -8.92 28.14
CA GLU A 203 -4.70 -7.85 28.15
C GLU A 203 -4.13 -6.47 28.57
N TYR A 204 -3.02 -6.46 29.30
CA TYR A 204 -2.42 -5.23 29.84
C TYR A 204 -1.14 -4.79 29.13
N LEU A 205 -0.73 -5.53 28.09
CA LEU A 205 0.40 -5.15 27.26
C LEU A 205 0.07 -3.88 26.46
N LEU A 206 0.98 -2.91 26.49
CA LEU A 206 0.87 -1.69 25.71
C LEU A 206 1.19 -1.96 24.24
N MET A 207 0.29 -1.50 23.39
CA MET A 207 0.27 -1.73 21.95
C MET A 207 0.17 -0.41 21.19
N LYS A 208 0.56 -0.44 19.92
CA LYS A 208 0.40 0.65 18.97
C LYS A 208 -0.32 0.17 17.72
N LEU A 209 -1.25 0.99 17.23
CA LEU A 209 -1.89 0.80 15.93
C LEU A 209 -0.90 1.13 14.80
N LEU A 210 -0.80 0.26 13.80
CA LEU A 210 0.09 0.43 12.64
C LEU A 210 -0.68 0.85 11.38
N LEU A 211 -1.81 1.53 11.56
CA LEU A 211 -2.64 2.10 10.51
C LEU A 211 -2.80 3.60 10.74
N ASP A 212 -2.71 4.37 9.66
CA ASP A 212 -3.02 5.79 9.69
C ASP A 212 -4.53 6.04 9.60
N SER A 213 -4.99 7.15 10.15
CA SER A 213 -6.41 7.55 10.12
C SER A 213 -6.98 7.54 8.69
N ASN A 214 -6.22 8.04 7.71
CA ASN A 214 -6.64 8.04 6.31
C ASN A 214 -6.81 6.62 5.75
N GLN A 215 -5.89 5.69 6.06
CA GLN A 215 -6.00 4.30 5.61
C GLN A 215 -7.27 3.63 6.15
N ILE A 216 -7.63 3.92 7.41
CA ILE A 216 -8.84 3.40 8.04
C ILE A 216 -10.08 3.98 7.37
N MET A 217 -10.13 5.31 7.18
CA MET A 217 -11.27 5.98 6.58
C MET A 217 -11.47 5.58 5.11
N ASP A 218 -10.39 5.50 4.33
CA ASP A 218 -10.44 5.07 2.93
C ASP A 218 -10.91 3.62 2.81
N ALA A 219 -10.40 2.72 3.66
CA ALA A 219 -10.85 1.32 3.68
C ALA A 219 -12.34 1.19 4.05
N LEU A 220 -12.84 2.00 4.98
CA LEU A 220 -14.26 2.02 5.38
C LEU A 220 -15.19 2.52 4.26
N GLN A 221 -14.71 3.39 3.37
CA GLN A 221 -15.51 3.85 2.23
C GLN A 221 -15.82 2.70 1.27
N VAL A 222 -14.82 1.85 1.02
CA VAL A 222 -14.91 0.71 0.08
C VAL A 222 -15.30 -0.62 0.75
N TYR A 223 -15.44 -0.67 2.08
CA TYR A 223 -15.75 -1.90 2.81
C TYR A 223 -17.15 -2.47 2.43
N PRO A 224 -17.26 -3.76 2.03
CA PRO A 224 -18.51 -4.35 1.58
C PRO A 224 -19.53 -4.43 2.71
N ASN A 225 -20.77 -3.98 2.47
CA ASN A 225 -21.88 -4.07 3.43
C ASN A 225 -21.55 -3.51 4.83
N CYS A 226 -20.69 -2.49 4.92
CA CYS A 226 -20.34 -1.87 6.19
C CYS A 226 -21.60 -1.29 6.86
N PRO A 227 -21.94 -1.68 8.11
CA PRO A 227 -23.09 -1.14 8.81
C PRO A 227 -23.01 0.39 8.94
N THR A 228 -24.11 1.09 8.67
CA THR A 228 -24.15 2.56 8.67
C THR A 228 -23.71 3.14 10.01
N ASP A 229 -24.05 2.49 11.11
CA ASP A 229 -23.67 2.92 12.45
C ASP A 229 -22.16 2.89 12.69
N VAL A 230 -21.46 1.90 12.10
CA VAL A 230 -20.00 1.78 12.20
C VAL A 230 -19.34 2.91 11.41
N LYS A 231 -19.84 3.24 10.21
CA LYS A 231 -19.35 4.38 9.44
C LYS A 231 -19.57 5.71 10.18
N GLN A 232 -20.76 5.90 10.75
CA GLN A 232 -21.07 7.09 11.55
C GLN A 232 -20.16 7.20 12.77
N TRP A 233 -19.92 6.09 13.47
CA TRP A 233 -19.05 6.08 14.63
C TRP A 233 -17.60 6.40 14.26
N ALA A 234 -17.06 5.84 13.17
CA ALA A 234 -15.71 6.15 12.69
C ALA A 234 -15.50 7.62 12.29
N ALA A 235 -16.54 8.24 11.70
CA ALA A 235 -16.52 9.65 11.31
C ALA A 235 -16.75 10.60 12.50
N SER A 236 -17.22 10.09 13.63
CA SER A 236 -17.46 10.89 14.83
C SER A 236 -16.12 11.16 15.53
N SER A 237 -15.35 12.13 15.03
CA SER A 237 -14.24 12.71 15.78
C SER A 237 -14.78 13.49 16.97
N LEU A 238 -15.06 12.77 18.06
CA LEU A 238 -15.25 13.27 19.43
C LEU A 238 -16.03 14.59 19.58
N SER A 239 -17.23 14.68 19.01
CA SER A 239 -18.20 15.69 19.44
C SER A 239 -19.08 15.19 20.60
N TRP A 240 -18.53 14.38 21.53
CA TRP A 240 -19.32 13.79 22.62
C TRP A 240 -18.49 13.49 23.88
N LEU A 241 -17.64 14.43 24.28
CA LEU A 241 -17.35 14.64 25.71
C LEU A 241 -18.51 15.43 26.33
#